data_AF-A0A2V8SLP1-F1
#
_entry.id   AF-A0A2V8SLP1-F1
#
_cell.length_a   1.000
_cell.length_b   1.000
_cell.length_c   1.000
_cell.angle_alpha   90.00
_cell.angle_beta   90.00
_cell.angle_gamma   90.00
#
_symmetry.space_group_name_H-M   'P 1'
#
loop_
_entity.id
_entity.type
_entity.pdbx_description
1 polymer ?
#
loop_
_entity_poly.entity_id
_entity_poly.type
_entity_poly.pdbx_seq_one_letter_code
_entity_poly.pdbx_strand_id
1 'polypeptide(L)'
;MRTNVVSSTRGHYDGLIRAVEREGLAVLPVISTFMDNRDACARFFIGEQQKPNSKGEGCKVKDESHAQQRSLPSSSFRLHPSALPRVSQIVSLTGFSFVGGPAMNDSEAAVEFLRELNVPLRSAVSLDVQTVEAWRDSWTGLNPVQAGMQVAIPEIDGATEPFVYGGMTAEGVEPVALEERCRRLARRLRRWNRLQTAERNEIKLALVVFCFPPNKGNIGTAADLDVFPSVHEILKRLSAEGYTVEVPSDAERLREMILGGNSERFGAVANVAYRMSVEEYLRLCPYASEIESEWGAAPGRINSFGRELLIQGVRLGNVFVAVQPTFGYEGDPMRLLMSRGGAPHHGFAALYTYLEKIFLADAVVHTGTHGALEFMPGKQVGLSGECWPDRLIGELPHVYIYSVNNPSEGSIARRRAYAGLVSYLTPPVEDAGLYRDLASLKELLLAYRQTADAQEREQLYTAIEEKAAALHFATE
;
A
#
# COMPACT_ATOMS: atom_id res chain seq x y z
N MET A 1 4.93 -25.17 -4.96
CA MET A 1 6.15 -25.69 -5.64
C MET A 1 5.98 -27.14 -6.08
N ARG A 2 6.79 -27.63 -7.03
CA ARG A 2 6.76 -29.04 -7.50
C ARG A 2 6.96 -30.04 -6.37
N THR A 3 7.87 -29.73 -5.44
CA THR A 3 8.19 -30.56 -4.27
C THR A 3 6.94 -30.91 -3.48
N ASN A 4 6.17 -29.91 -3.04
CA ASN A 4 4.92 -30.10 -2.29
C ASN A 4 3.86 -30.93 -3.04
N VAL A 5 3.80 -30.80 -4.37
CA VAL A 5 2.84 -31.56 -5.19
C VAL A 5 3.27 -33.03 -5.28
N VAL A 6 4.57 -33.29 -5.49
CA VAL A 6 5.12 -34.65 -5.56
C VAL A 6 5.04 -35.36 -4.21
N SER A 7 5.28 -34.65 -3.10
CA SER A 7 5.17 -35.21 -1.75
C SER A 7 3.74 -35.26 -1.22
N SER A 8 2.73 -34.89 -2.02
CA SER A 8 1.32 -34.79 -1.61
C SER A 8 1.04 -33.85 -0.43
N THR A 9 1.98 -32.98 -0.06
CA THR A 9 1.85 -32.01 1.04
C THR A 9 1.26 -30.69 0.56
N ARG A 10 0.05 -30.77 -0.03
CA ARG A 10 -0.62 -29.66 -0.75
C ARG A 10 -1.89 -29.14 -0.10
N GLY A 11 -2.21 -29.57 1.13
CA GLY A 11 -3.47 -29.20 1.82
C GLY A 11 -3.71 -27.69 1.90
N HIS A 12 -2.67 -26.92 2.26
CA HIS A 12 -2.69 -25.46 2.24
C HIS A 12 -2.97 -24.84 0.85
N TYR A 13 -2.40 -25.37 -0.24
CA TYR A 13 -2.71 -24.92 -1.60
C TYR A 13 -4.16 -25.17 -1.96
N ASP A 14 -4.64 -26.39 -1.74
CA ASP A 14 -6.01 -26.78 -2.05
C ASP A 14 -7.02 -25.93 -1.27
N GLY A 15 -6.71 -25.58 -0.01
CA GLY A 15 -7.55 -24.69 0.79
C GLY A 15 -7.64 -23.27 0.25
N LEU A 16 -6.53 -22.70 -0.25
CA LEU A 16 -6.54 -21.40 -0.90
C LEU A 16 -7.29 -21.45 -2.24
N ILE A 17 -7.03 -22.46 -3.08
CA ILE A 17 -7.73 -22.65 -4.36
C ILE A 17 -9.24 -22.69 -4.14
N ARG A 18 -9.72 -23.52 -3.21
CA ARG A 18 -11.15 -23.60 -2.88
C ARG A 18 -11.72 -22.27 -2.36
N ALA A 19 -10.95 -21.50 -1.60
CA ALA A 19 -11.39 -20.20 -1.14
C ALA A 19 -11.57 -19.20 -2.30
N VAL A 20 -10.66 -19.22 -3.27
CA VAL A 20 -10.74 -18.38 -4.49
C VAL A 20 -11.92 -18.80 -5.38
N GLU A 21 -12.12 -20.10 -5.58
CA GLU A 21 -13.25 -20.64 -6.35
C GLU A 21 -14.61 -20.28 -5.72
N ARG A 22 -14.71 -20.29 -4.38
CA ARG A 22 -15.93 -19.87 -3.65
C ARG A 22 -16.28 -18.40 -3.87
N GLU A 23 -15.30 -17.56 -4.20
CA GLU A 23 -15.51 -16.15 -4.56
C GLU A 23 -15.86 -15.96 -6.04
N GLY A 24 -16.06 -17.05 -6.79
CA GLY A 24 -16.49 -17.03 -8.18
C GLY A 24 -15.36 -16.82 -9.19
N LEU A 25 -14.09 -16.94 -8.76
CA LEU A 25 -12.92 -16.81 -9.62
C LEU A 25 -12.44 -18.18 -10.09
N ALA A 26 -12.12 -18.30 -11.38
CA ALA A 26 -11.44 -19.48 -11.89
C ALA A 26 -9.96 -19.47 -11.48
N VAL A 27 -9.42 -20.64 -11.12
CA VAL A 27 -8.01 -20.79 -10.72
C VAL A 27 -7.28 -21.65 -11.75
N LEU A 28 -6.13 -21.17 -12.22
CA LEU A 28 -5.22 -21.92 -13.07
C LEU A 28 -3.93 -22.23 -12.30
N PRO A 29 -3.84 -23.38 -11.60
CA PRO A 29 -2.64 -23.73 -10.86
C PRO A 29 -1.51 -24.09 -11.82
N VAL A 30 -0.37 -23.42 -11.67
CA VAL A 30 0.84 -23.65 -12.48
C VAL A 30 2.00 -23.96 -11.56
N ILE A 31 2.82 -24.92 -11.97
CA ILE A 31 4.01 -25.35 -11.23
C ILE A 31 5.21 -25.07 -12.11
N SER A 32 6.17 -24.29 -11.62
CA SER A 32 7.50 -24.24 -12.22
C SER A 32 8.36 -25.39 -11.72
N THR A 33 9.11 -26.01 -12.63
CA THR A 33 10.09 -27.06 -12.33
C THR A 33 11.41 -26.52 -11.80
N PHE A 34 11.69 -25.23 -12.05
CA PHE A 34 12.89 -24.52 -11.62
C PHE A 34 12.53 -23.22 -10.90
N MET A 35 13.55 -22.47 -10.47
CA MET A 35 13.39 -21.18 -9.79
C MET A 35 13.06 -20.03 -10.74
N ASP A 36 12.84 -20.30 -12.03
CA ASP A 36 12.36 -19.31 -13.00
C ASP A 36 10.87 -19.57 -13.30
N ASN A 37 10.00 -18.63 -12.93
CA ASN A 37 8.56 -18.78 -13.13
C ASN A 37 8.10 -18.31 -14.51
N ARG A 38 8.96 -17.64 -15.30
CA ARG A 38 8.59 -17.06 -16.60
C ARG A 38 8.17 -18.11 -17.60
N ASP A 39 8.91 -19.21 -17.72
CA ASP A 39 8.61 -20.30 -18.66
C ASP A 39 7.21 -20.88 -18.43
N ALA A 40 6.87 -21.11 -17.15
CA ALA A 40 5.58 -21.65 -16.77
C ALA A 40 4.46 -20.62 -17.03
N CYS A 41 4.67 -19.36 -16.68
CA CYS A 41 3.71 -18.29 -16.94
C CYS A 41 3.48 -18.09 -18.44
N ALA A 42 4.54 -18.03 -19.24
CA ALA A 42 4.43 -17.83 -20.69
C ALA A 42 3.67 -18.96 -21.38
N ARG A 43 3.86 -20.20 -20.92
CA ARG A 43 3.16 -21.36 -21.49
C ARG A 43 1.68 -21.43 -21.13
N PHE A 44 1.31 -21.00 -19.92
CA PHE A 44 -0.04 -21.27 -19.38
C PHE A 44 -0.89 -20.02 -19.18
N PHE A 45 -0.28 -18.88 -18.86
CA PHE A 45 -0.98 -17.61 -18.59
C PHE A 45 -1.14 -16.72 -19.82
N ILE A 46 -0.55 -17.08 -20.96
CA ILE A 46 -0.63 -16.31 -22.21
C ILE A 46 -1.42 -17.12 -23.23
N GLY A 47 -2.35 -16.48 -23.94
CA GLY A 47 -3.13 -17.12 -24.99
C GLY A 47 -2.33 -17.26 -26.29
N GLU A 48 -2.37 -18.43 -26.91
CA GLU A 48 -1.99 -18.57 -28.33
C GLU A 48 -3.09 -17.96 -29.21
N GLN A 49 -2.72 -17.28 -30.30
CA GLN A 49 -3.71 -16.80 -31.27
C GLN A 49 -4.53 -17.98 -31.83
N GLN A 50 -5.86 -17.84 -31.88
CA GLN A 50 -6.65 -18.57 -32.87
C GLN A 50 -6.21 -18.10 -34.25
N LYS A 51 -5.46 -18.94 -34.99
CA LYS A 51 -5.29 -18.75 -36.43
C LYS A 51 -6.68 -18.66 -37.08
N PRO A 52 -6.97 -17.70 -37.96
CA PRO A 52 -8.20 -17.73 -38.74
C PRO A 52 -8.23 -19.06 -39.51
N ASN A 53 -9.34 -19.80 -39.39
CA ASN A 53 -9.56 -21.10 -40.01
C ASN A 53 -9.16 -21.10 -41.49
N SER A 54 -7.96 -21.57 -41.79
CA SER A 54 -7.60 -22.12 -43.10
C SER A 54 -7.83 -23.62 -43.03
N LYS A 55 -8.88 -24.07 -43.69
CA LYS A 55 -9.22 -25.49 -43.89
C LYS A 55 -8.01 -26.29 -44.38
N GLY A 56 -7.89 -27.51 -43.86
CA GLY A 56 -7.28 -28.65 -44.55
C GLY A 56 -5.76 -28.78 -44.40
N GLU A 57 -5.33 -29.66 -43.50
CA GLU A 57 -4.69 -30.94 -43.83
C GLU A 57 -3.97 -31.48 -42.59
N GLY A 58 -4.15 -32.77 -42.34
CA GLY A 58 -3.77 -33.43 -41.09
C GLY A 58 -2.26 -33.41 -40.84
N CYS A 59 -1.87 -33.10 -39.60
CA CYS A 59 -0.50 -33.26 -39.15
C CYS A 59 -0.44 -34.35 -38.07
N LYS A 60 0.28 -35.43 -38.41
CA LYS A 60 0.56 -36.59 -37.54
C LYS A 60 1.36 -36.14 -36.32
N VAL A 61 0.92 -36.56 -35.13
CA VAL A 61 1.71 -36.50 -33.90
C VAL A 61 2.84 -37.53 -34.03
N LYS A 62 4.10 -37.06 -34.00
CA LYS A 62 5.26 -37.91 -33.74
C LYS A 62 5.78 -37.58 -32.35
N ASP A 63 5.79 -38.60 -31.49
CA ASP A 63 6.61 -38.67 -30.29
C ASP A 63 8.08 -38.62 -30.70
N GLU A 64 8.82 -37.62 -30.21
CA GLU A 64 10.29 -37.70 -30.14
C GLU A 64 10.75 -37.27 -28.75
N SER A 65 11.00 -38.30 -27.95
CA SER A 65 11.87 -38.28 -26.79
C SER A 65 13.31 -37.98 -27.22
N HIS A 66 13.80 -36.77 -27.01
CA HIS A 66 15.24 -36.52 -26.88
C HIS A 66 15.51 -35.41 -25.88
N ALA A 67 16.11 -35.81 -24.75
CA ALA A 67 16.76 -34.93 -23.81
C ALA A 67 17.98 -34.29 -24.49
N GLN A 68 17.90 -33.00 -24.77
CA GLN A 68 19.05 -32.15 -25.01
C GLN A 68 18.95 -30.98 -24.04
N GLN A 69 19.93 -30.88 -23.14
CA GLN A 69 20.19 -29.70 -22.34
C GLN A 69 20.32 -28.49 -23.27
N ARG A 70 19.24 -27.73 -23.41
CA ARG A 70 19.32 -26.36 -23.93
C ARG A 70 19.93 -25.53 -22.82
N SER A 71 21.16 -25.09 -23.03
CA SER A 71 21.72 -23.95 -22.31
C SER A 71 20.70 -22.81 -22.37
N LEU A 72 20.33 -22.26 -21.22
CA LEU A 72 19.43 -21.12 -21.07
C LEU A 72 19.92 -20.01 -22.01
N PRO A 73 19.15 -19.59 -23.03
CA PRO A 73 19.57 -18.45 -23.82
C PRO A 73 19.35 -17.20 -22.96
N SER A 74 20.42 -16.45 -22.74
CA SER A 74 20.43 -15.10 -22.16
C SER A 74 19.76 -14.05 -23.07
N SER A 75 18.78 -14.45 -23.87
CA SER A 75 18.08 -13.61 -24.82
C SER A 75 16.76 -13.14 -24.21
N SER A 76 16.59 -11.81 -24.13
CA SER A 76 15.36 -11.07 -23.83
C SER A 76 14.08 -11.90 -24.01
N PHE A 77 13.37 -12.19 -22.92
CA PHE A 77 12.08 -12.85 -22.96
C PHE A 77 11.03 -11.83 -23.40
N ARG A 78 10.83 -11.69 -24.72
CA ARG A 78 9.81 -10.78 -25.25
C ARG A 78 8.53 -11.51 -25.59
N LEU A 79 7.44 -11.08 -24.98
CA LEU A 79 6.09 -11.50 -25.31
C LEU A 79 5.69 -10.96 -26.68
N HIS A 80 4.87 -11.73 -27.40
CA HIS A 80 4.35 -11.28 -28.70
C HIS A 80 3.40 -10.09 -28.47
N PRO A 81 3.49 -8.99 -29.25
CA PRO A 81 2.71 -7.74 -29.03
C PRO A 81 1.18 -7.89 -29.04
N SER A 82 0.67 -9.02 -29.51
CA SER A 82 -0.76 -9.33 -29.64
C SER A 82 -1.25 -10.38 -28.64
N ALA A 83 -0.39 -10.87 -27.76
CA ALA A 83 -0.73 -11.96 -26.86
C ALA A 83 -1.49 -11.40 -25.65
N LEU A 84 -2.74 -11.83 -25.48
CA LEU A 84 -3.55 -11.39 -24.34
C LEU A 84 -3.32 -12.32 -23.14
N PRO A 85 -3.18 -11.76 -21.93
CA PRO A 85 -3.12 -12.56 -20.72
C PRO A 85 -4.45 -13.31 -20.52
N ARG A 86 -4.35 -14.61 -20.23
CA ARG A 86 -5.48 -15.48 -19.87
C ARG A 86 -5.88 -15.37 -18.40
N VAL A 87 -5.02 -14.74 -17.60
CA VAL A 87 -5.23 -14.53 -16.17
C VAL A 87 -5.36 -13.04 -15.91
N SER A 88 -6.18 -12.69 -14.92
CA SER A 88 -6.31 -11.31 -14.49
C SER A 88 -5.22 -10.91 -13.50
N GLN A 89 -4.67 -11.87 -12.75
CA GLN A 89 -3.74 -11.66 -11.64
C GLN A 89 -2.89 -12.93 -11.42
N ILE A 90 -1.69 -12.79 -10.86
CA ILE A 90 -0.81 -13.88 -10.45
C ILE A 90 -0.69 -13.89 -8.92
N VAL A 91 -0.89 -15.05 -8.31
CA VAL A 91 -0.64 -15.28 -6.88
C VAL A 91 0.49 -16.31 -6.76
N SER A 92 1.69 -15.82 -6.47
CA SER A 92 2.84 -16.67 -6.20
C SER A 92 2.71 -17.28 -4.80
N LEU A 93 2.87 -18.60 -4.75
CA LEU A 93 2.90 -19.40 -3.51
C LEU A 93 4.27 -20.06 -3.32
N THR A 94 5.31 -19.54 -4.00
CA THR A 94 6.66 -20.11 -3.96
C THR A 94 7.43 -19.68 -2.70
N GLY A 95 7.10 -18.52 -2.13
CA GLY A 95 7.88 -17.92 -1.05
C GLY A 95 9.25 -17.41 -1.49
N PHE A 96 9.45 -17.20 -2.80
CA PHE A 96 10.72 -16.80 -3.39
C PHE A 96 10.54 -15.71 -4.45
N SER A 97 11.66 -15.16 -4.93
CA SER A 97 11.71 -14.33 -6.12
C SER A 97 10.95 -14.95 -7.29
N PHE A 98 10.37 -14.10 -8.14
CA PHE A 98 9.70 -14.54 -9.36
C PHE A 98 10.70 -15.17 -10.35
N VAL A 99 11.94 -14.69 -10.38
CA VAL A 99 13.06 -15.29 -11.14
C VAL A 99 14.25 -15.47 -10.21
N GLY A 100 14.69 -16.71 -10.07
CA GLY A 100 15.82 -17.09 -9.23
C GLY A 100 15.42 -17.47 -7.79
N GLY A 101 16.42 -17.95 -7.05
CA GLY A 101 16.26 -18.37 -5.65
C GLY A 101 16.76 -17.33 -4.65
N PRO A 102 16.66 -17.60 -3.34
CA PRO A 102 17.06 -16.66 -2.28
C PRO A 102 18.50 -16.14 -2.38
N ALA A 103 19.41 -16.96 -2.94
CA ALA A 103 20.83 -16.64 -3.04
C ALA A 103 21.22 -15.94 -4.36
N MET A 104 20.38 -16.08 -5.41
CA MET A 104 20.64 -15.60 -6.76
C MET A 104 19.28 -15.26 -7.39
N ASN A 105 18.75 -14.06 -7.09
CA ASN A 105 17.53 -13.53 -7.69
C ASN A 105 17.86 -12.62 -8.89
N ASP A 106 17.01 -12.64 -9.90
CA ASP A 106 17.08 -11.75 -11.07
C ASP A 106 15.80 -10.92 -11.16
N SER A 107 15.72 -9.90 -10.31
CA SER A 107 14.54 -9.03 -10.22
C SER A 107 14.35 -8.15 -11.45
N GLU A 108 15.42 -7.84 -12.18
CA GLU A 108 15.32 -7.08 -13.44
C GLU A 108 14.59 -7.90 -14.51
N ALA A 109 14.98 -9.16 -14.68
CA ALA A 109 14.29 -10.08 -15.58
C ALA A 109 12.84 -10.37 -15.16
N ALA A 110 12.57 -10.43 -13.86
CA ALA A 110 11.21 -10.54 -13.33
C ALA A 110 10.36 -9.32 -13.71
N VAL A 111 10.88 -8.11 -13.47
CA VAL A 111 10.18 -6.85 -13.76
C VAL A 111 9.94 -6.68 -15.26
N GLU A 112 10.91 -7.01 -16.12
CA GLU A 112 10.74 -6.97 -17.58
C GLU A 112 9.55 -7.85 -18.02
N PHE A 113 9.57 -9.12 -17.62
CA PHE A 113 8.51 -10.07 -17.97
C PHE A 113 7.13 -9.66 -17.43
N LEU A 114 7.06 -9.26 -16.16
CA LEU A 114 5.80 -8.89 -15.51
C LEU A 114 5.23 -7.58 -16.07
N ARG A 115 6.09 -6.65 -16.48
CA ARG A 115 5.68 -5.40 -17.15
C ARG A 115 5.05 -5.68 -18.50
N GLU A 116 5.62 -6.59 -19.29
CA GLU A 116 5.03 -6.99 -20.58
C GLU A 116 3.69 -7.71 -20.40
N LEU A 117 3.58 -8.57 -19.37
CA LEU A 117 2.34 -9.28 -19.08
C LEU A 117 1.24 -8.36 -18.52
N ASN A 118 1.63 -7.31 -17.80
CA ASN A 118 0.79 -6.26 -17.24
C ASN A 118 -0.37 -6.79 -16.37
N VAL A 119 -0.08 -7.76 -15.50
CA VAL A 119 -1.02 -8.31 -14.52
C VAL A 119 -0.46 -8.15 -13.10
N PRO A 120 -1.29 -7.89 -12.07
CA PRO A 120 -0.82 -7.78 -10.70
C PRO A 120 -0.17 -9.08 -10.19
N LEU A 121 1.04 -8.96 -9.63
CA LEU A 121 1.73 -10.02 -8.91
C LEU A 121 1.50 -9.87 -7.40
N ARG A 122 1.02 -10.94 -6.76
CA ARG A 122 0.96 -11.08 -5.31
C ARG A 122 1.84 -12.21 -4.85
N SER A 123 2.47 -12.05 -3.69
CA SER A 123 3.29 -13.10 -3.06
C SER A 123 2.65 -13.53 -1.76
N ALA A 124 1.87 -14.62 -1.77
CA ALA A 124 1.25 -15.12 -0.56
C ALA A 124 2.26 -15.98 0.23
N VAL A 125 2.22 -15.85 1.55
CA VAL A 125 3.23 -16.39 2.47
C VAL A 125 2.74 -17.70 3.08
N SER A 126 3.57 -18.75 2.95
CA SER A 126 3.39 -20.02 3.66
C SER A 126 4.31 -20.05 4.88
N LEU A 127 3.82 -20.54 6.01
CA LEU A 127 4.62 -20.72 7.23
C LEU A 127 5.43 -22.02 7.12
N ASP A 128 6.56 -21.94 6.43
CA ASP A 128 7.40 -23.11 6.11
C ASP A 128 8.54 -23.32 7.11
N VAL A 129 9.02 -22.26 7.76
CA VAL A 129 10.13 -22.31 8.74
C VAL A 129 9.70 -21.81 10.13
N GLN A 130 8.39 -21.70 10.37
CA GLN A 130 7.79 -21.49 11.67
C GLN A 130 6.43 -22.18 11.71
N THR A 131 5.97 -22.58 12.90
CA THR A 131 4.65 -23.19 13.04
C THR A 131 3.55 -22.13 13.02
N VAL A 132 2.33 -22.55 12.70
CA VAL A 132 1.12 -21.71 12.81
C VAL A 132 0.95 -21.16 14.23
N GLU A 133 1.21 -21.97 15.24
CA GLU A 133 1.11 -21.58 16.65
C GLU A 133 2.16 -20.53 17.01
N ALA A 134 3.42 -20.75 16.62
CA ALA A 134 4.49 -19.77 16.83
C ALA A 134 4.20 -18.43 16.14
N TRP A 135 3.62 -18.46 14.94
CA TRP A 135 3.17 -17.26 14.24
C TRP A 135 2.03 -16.53 14.96
N ARG A 136 1.04 -17.27 15.48
CA ARG A 136 -0.09 -16.70 16.24
C ARG A 136 0.39 -16.01 17.51
N ASP A 137 1.27 -16.65 18.26
CA ASP A 137 1.79 -16.13 19.52
C ASP A 137 2.86 -15.03 19.34
N SER A 138 3.46 -14.95 18.13
CA SER A 138 4.50 -13.97 17.82
C SER A 138 3.96 -12.55 17.73
N TRP A 139 4.52 -11.62 18.51
CA TRP A 139 4.23 -10.20 18.39
C TRP A 139 4.74 -9.60 17.06
N THR A 140 5.86 -10.08 16.51
CA THR A 140 6.39 -9.56 15.23
C THR A 140 5.66 -10.15 14.02
N GLY A 141 5.04 -11.32 14.17
CA GLY A 141 4.42 -12.10 13.11
C GLY A 141 5.42 -13.04 12.45
N LEU A 142 5.86 -12.78 11.22
CA LEU A 142 6.88 -13.62 10.57
C LEU A 142 8.23 -13.53 11.30
N ASN A 143 8.94 -14.64 11.37
CA ASN A 143 10.33 -14.63 11.80
C ASN A 143 11.22 -13.89 10.77
N PRO A 144 12.42 -13.41 11.17
CA PRO A 144 13.28 -12.61 10.29
C PRO A 144 13.68 -13.32 9.00
N VAL A 145 13.85 -14.65 9.04
CA VAL A 145 14.23 -15.45 7.86
C VAL A 145 13.11 -15.43 6.82
N GLN A 146 11.87 -15.67 7.23
CA GLN A 146 10.71 -15.61 6.33
C GLN A 146 10.41 -14.20 5.86
N ALA A 147 10.54 -13.21 6.74
CA ALA A 147 10.36 -11.82 6.35
C ALA A 147 11.37 -11.41 5.25
N GLY A 148 12.63 -11.84 5.36
CA GLY A 148 13.62 -11.61 4.31
C GLY A 148 13.27 -12.34 3.01
N MET A 149 13.02 -13.65 3.10
CA MET A 149 12.89 -14.51 1.92
C MET A 149 11.54 -14.38 1.20
N GLN A 150 10.43 -14.34 1.94
CA GLN A 150 9.07 -14.40 1.37
C GLN A 150 8.40 -13.03 1.23
N VAL A 151 8.99 -11.98 1.81
CA VAL A 151 8.45 -10.60 1.75
C VAL A 151 9.43 -9.65 1.10
N ALA A 152 10.61 -9.43 1.70
CA ALA A 152 11.54 -8.40 1.22
C ALA A 152 12.07 -8.69 -0.20
N ILE A 153 12.40 -9.93 -0.54
CA ILE A 153 12.86 -10.28 -1.90
C ILE A 153 11.72 -10.12 -2.94
N PRO A 154 10.53 -10.74 -2.78
CA PRO A 154 9.43 -10.53 -3.73
C PRO A 154 8.98 -9.07 -3.86
N GLU A 155 9.13 -8.26 -2.81
CA GLU A 155 8.85 -6.82 -2.87
C GLU A 155 9.70 -6.08 -3.91
N ILE A 156 10.93 -6.54 -4.19
CA ILE A 156 11.85 -6.01 -5.21
C ILE A 156 11.36 -6.39 -6.62
N ASP A 157 10.75 -7.56 -6.78
CA ASP A 157 10.12 -7.99 -8.05
C ASP A 157 8.80 -7.24 -8.35
N GLY A 158 8.35 -6.38 -7.43
CA GLY A 158 7.06 -5.68 -7.53
C GLY A 158 5.88 -6.48 -6.97
N ALA A 159 6.11 -7.59 -6.25
CA ALA A 159 5.04 -8.33 -5.63
C ALA A 159 4.35 -7.52 -4.52
N THR A 160 3.04 -7.71 -4.39
CA THR A 160 2.20 -7.03 -3.40
C THR A 160 1.52 -8.01 -2.46
N GLU A 161 0.95 -7.49 -1.37
CA GLU A 161 0.11 -8.22 -0.42
C GLU A 161 0.77 -9.51 0.13
N PRO A 162 1.80 -9.41 1.01
CA PRO A 162 2.47 -10.55 1.63
C PRO A 162 1.58 -11.26 2.67
N PHE A 163 0.53 -11.91 2.17
CA PHE A 163 -0.58 -12.41 2.95
C PHE A 163 -0.32 -13.85 3.40
N VAL A 164 -0.32 -14.10 4.71
CA VAL A 164 -0.18 -15.46 5.25
C VAL A 164 -1.44 -16.25 4.95
N TYR A 165 -1.33 -17.42 4.32
CA TYR A 165 -2.50 -18.25 3.95
C TYR A 165 -2.48 -19.66 4.53
N GLY A 166 -1.34 -20.17 4.97
CA GLY A 166 -1.20 -21.55 5.40
C GLY A 166 0.17 -21.85 5.98
N GLY A 167 0.36 -23.06 6.47
CA GLY A 167 1.67 -23.57 6.89
C GLY A 167 1.58 -24.75 7.84
N MET A 168 2.71 -25.13 8.42
CA MET A 168 2.83 -26.31 9.26
C MET A 168 2.34 -26.03 10.69
N THR A 169 1.52 -26.92 11.26
CA THR A 169 1.16 -26.87 12.69
C THR A 169 2.24 -27.57 13.52
N ALA A 170 2.35 -27.24 14.81
CA ALA A 170 3.34 -27.83 15.72
C ALA A 170 3.28 -29.37 15.79
N GLU A 171 2.07 -29.93 15.71
CA GLU A 171 1.82 -31.37 15.72
C GLU A 171 1.51 -31.94 14.32
N GLY A 172 1.60 -31.09 13.28
CA GLY A 172 1.24 -31.47 11.92
C GLY A 172 2.31 -32.30 11.26
N VAL A 173 1.90 -33.13 10.30
CA VAL A 173 2.81 -33.81 9.35
C VAL A 173 2.72 -33.20 7.95
N GLU A 174 1.73 -32.32 7.73
CA GLU A 174 1.51 -31.62 6.47
C GLU A 174 1.03 -30.18 6.70
N PRO A 175 1.33 -29.26 5.76
CA PRO A 175 0.90 -27.87 5.84
C PRO A 175 -0.61 -27.72 5.58
N VAL A 176 -1.27 -26.99 6.48
CA VAL A 176 -2.71 -26.74 6.47
C VAL A 176 -3.04 -25.33 6.01
N ALA A 177 -4.22 -25.16 5.40
CA ALA A 177 -4.74 -23.84 5.08
C ALA A 177 -5.29 -23.14 6.32
N LEU A 178 -5.01 -21.86 6.48
CA LEU A 178 -5.66 -21.01 7.46
C LEU A 178 -6.95 -20.45 6.85
N GLU A 179 -8.08 -21.10 7.12
CA GLU A 179 -9.33 -20.84 6.38
C GLU A 179 -9.76 -19.37 6.38
N GLU A 180 -9.72 -18.69 7.52
CA GLU A 180 -10.05 -17.25 7.59
C GLU A 180 -9.14 -16.41 6.68
N ARG A 181 -7.83 -16.71 6.68
CA ARG A 181 -6.86 -15.98 5.86
C ARG A 181 -7.04 -16.26 4.38
N CYS A 182 -7.25 -17.52 3.99
CA CYS A 182 -7.55 -17.88 2.61
C CYS A 182 -8.81 -17.18 2.10
N ARG A 183 -9.87 -17.12 2.92
CA ARG A 183 -11.11 -16.40 2.57
C ARG A 183 -10.88 -14.90 2.42
N ARG A 184 -10.12 -14.28 3.34
CA ARG A 184 -9.77 -12.84 3.25
C ARG A 184 -9.02 -12.53 1.96
N LEU A 185 -7.98 -13.30 1.67
CA LEU A 185 -7.19 -13.15 0.44
C LEU A 185 -8.06 -13.35 -0.81
N ALA A 186 -8.90 -14.39 -0.85
CA ALA A 186 -9.81 -14.65 -1.97
C ALA A 186 -10.75 -13.46 -2.25
N ARG A 187 -11.34 -12.87 -1.20
CA ARG A 187 -12.22 -11.69 -1.34
C ARG A 187 -11.48 -10.45 -1.82
N ARG A 188 -10.23 -10.25 -1.37
CA ARG A 188 -9.35 -9.20 -1.90
C ARG A 188 -9.06 -9.41 -3.39
N LEU A 189 -8.71 -10.63 -3.79
CA LEU A 189 -8.48 -10.97 -5.21
C LEU A 189 -9.71 -10.69 -6.07
N ARG A 190 -10.91 -11.02 -5.57
CA ARG A 190 -12.19 -10.72 -6.23
C ARG A 190 -12.41 -9.21 -6.39
N ARG A 191 -12.15 -8.41 -5.37
CA ARG A 191 -12.29 -6.94 -5.46
C ARG A 191 -11.29 -6.35 -6.46
N TRP A 192 -10.05 -6.82 -6.47
CA TRP A 192 -9.09 -6.46 -7.51
C TRP A 192 -9.54 -6.87 -8.91
N ASN A 193 -10.17 -8.04 -9.06
CA ASN A 193 -10.68 -8.49 -10.35
C ASN A 193 -11.82 -7.60 -10.84
N ARG A 194 -12.69 -7.14 -9.92
CA ARG A 194 -13.72 -6.15 -10.23
C ARG A 194 -13.13 -4.84 -10.76
N LEU A 195 -12.05 -4.33 -10.18
CA LEU A 195 -11.37 -3.13 -10.69
C LEU A 195 -10.85 -3.28 -12.13
N GLN A 196 -10.57 -4.51 -12.57
CA GLN A 196 -10.06 -4.79 -13.92
C GLN A 196 -11.18 -5.03 -14.95
N THR A 197 -12.38 -5.39 -14.49
CA THR A 197 -13.44 -5.95 -15.35
C THR A 197 -14.72 -5.11 -15.37
N ALA A 198 -14.99 -4.32 -14.33
CA ALA A 198 -16.16 -3.46 -14.30
C ALA A 198 -15.96 -2.19 -15.14
N GLU A 199 -17.07 -1.62 -15.59
CA GLU A 199 -17.09 -0.34 -16.28
C GLU A 199 -16.61 0.78 -15.35
N ARG A 200 -15.75 1.67 -15.87
CA ARG A 200 -15.12 2.73 -15.05
C ARG A 200 -16.13 3.65 -14.37
N ASN A 201 -17.28 3.89 -15.01
CA ASN A 201 -18.34 4.73 -14.46
C ASN A 201 -19.08 4.09 -13.26
N GLU A 202 -18.97 2.78 -13.05
CA GLU A 202 -19.56 2.04 -11.92
C GLU A 202 -18.62 1.92 -10.72
N ILE A 203 -17.31 2.15 -10.92
CA ILE A 203 -16.31 2.00 -9.88
C ILE A 203 -16.43 3.12 -8.85
N LYS A 204 -16.48 2.74 -7.57
CA LYS A 204 -16.47 3.66 -6.43
C LYS A 204 -15.11 3.73 -5.77
N LEU A 205 -14.55 4.92 -5.66
CA LEU A 205 -13.23 5.16 -5.07
C LEU A 205 -13.34 6.00 -3.81
N ALA A 206 -12.60 5.62 -2.78
CA ALA A 206 -12.41 6.46 -1.60
C ALA A 206 -11.00 7.07 -1.63
N LEU A 207 -10.90 8.38 -1.78
CA LEU A 207 -9.64 9.12 -1.66
C LEU A 207 -9.49 9.58 -0.21
N VAL A 208 -8.57 9.00 0.55
CA VAL A 208 -8.36 9.31 1.95
C VAL A 208 -7.24 10.33 2.10
N VAL A 209 -7.59 11.49 2.65
CA VAL A 209 -6.64 12.54 3.05
C VAL A 209 -6.47 12.53 4.57
N PHE A 210 -5.29 12.90 5.05
CA PHE A 210 -4.97 12.93 6.48
C PHE A 210 -4.32 14.25 6.87
N CYS A 211 -4.00 14.36 8.15
CA CYS A 211 -3.33 15.49 8.78
C CYS A 211 -1.95 15.04 9.25
N PHE A 212 -0.89 15.68 8.74
CA PHE A 212 0.48 15.43 9.18
C PHE A 212 1.25 16.73 9.47
N PRO A 213 1.98 16.85 10.61
CA PRO A 213 2.13 15.86 11.68
C PRO A 213 0.82 15.56 12.42
N PRO A 214 0.58 14.33 12.90
CA PRO A 214 -0.66 13.99 13.55
C PRO A 214 -0.92 14.89 14.77
N ASN A 215 -2.17 15.34 14.92
CA ASN A 215 -2.63 16.27 15.96
C ASN A 215 -2.03 17.70 15.91
N LYS A 216 -1.13 18.03 14.97
CA LYS A 216 -0.49 19.35 14.85
C LYS A 216 -0.58 19.97 13.45
N GLY A 217 -0.68 19.14 12.41
CA GLY A 217 -0.80 19.56 11.02
C GLY A 217 -2.21 20.04 10.67
N ASN A 218 -2.35 20.59 9.47
CA ASN A 218 -3.65 20.91 8.90
C ASN A 218 -4.18 19.69 8.13
N ILE A 219 -5.48 19.58 7.97
CA ILE A 219 -6.05 18.55 7.07
C ILE A 219 -5.55 18.85 5.65
N GLY A 220 -5.07 17.81 4.96
CA GLY A 220 -4.49 17.97 3.63
C GLY A 220 -3.02 18.42 3.64
N THR A 221 -2.30 18.18 4.74
CA THR A 221 -0.83 18.24 4.74
C THR A 221 -0.24 16.84 4.73
N ALA A 222 0.72 16.63 3.84
CA ALA A 222 1.52 15.43 3.75
C ALA A 222 2.98 15.82 3.49
N ALA A 223 3.93 14.94 3.79
CA ALA A 223 5.35 15.22 3.58
C ALA A 223 5.59 15.61 2.11
N ASP A 224 6.00 16.86 1.89
CA ASP A 224 6.45 17.35 0.60
C ASP A 224 5.40 17.21 -0.54
N LEU A 225 4.10 17.20 -0.20
CA LEU A 225 3.00 17.07 -1.16
C LEU A 225 1.90 18.10 -0.88
N ASP A 226 1.52 18.85 -1.91
CA ASP A 226 0.34 19.70 -1.86
C ASP A 226 -0.91 18.86 -2.13
N VAL A 227 -1.61 18.45 -1.06
CA VAL A 227 -2.63 17.40 -1.12
C VAL A 227 -3.85 17.85 -1.91
N PHE A 228 -4.40 19.05 -1.68
CA PHE A 228 -5.65 19.46 -2.35
C PHE A 228 -5.48 19.63 -3.86
N PRO A 229 -4.43 20.29 -4.39
CA PRO A 229 -4.14 20.31 -5.82
C PRO A 229 -3.87 18.93 -6.39
N SER A 230 -3.13 18.07 -5.67
CA SER A 230 -2.88 16.70 -6.12
C SER A 230 -4.18 15.89 -6.23
N VAL A 231 -5.06 15.96 -5.22
CA VAL A 231 -6.38 15.33 -5.27
C VAL A 231 -7.23 15.92 -6.38
N HIS A 232 -7.22 17.24 -6.59
CA HIS A 232 -7.97 17.88 -7.67
C HIS A 232 -7.53 17.39 -9.06
N GLU A 233 -6.22 17.26 -9.30
CA GLU A 233 -5.70 16.70 -10.55
C GLU A 233 -6.03 15.21 -10.71
N ILE A 234 -6.04 14.43 -9.62
CA ILE A 234 -6.53 13.04 -9.63
C ILE A 234 -8.01 13.00 -10.05
N LEU A 235 -8.86 13.87 -9.47
CA LEU A 235 -10.29 13.93 -9.80
C LEU A 235 -10.51 14.31 -11.27
N LYS A 236 -9.77 15.30 -11.79
CA LYS A 236 -9.80 15.68 -13.22
C LYS A 236 -9.43 14.50 -14.11
N ARG A 237 -8.37 13.78 -13.74
CA ARG A 237 -7.89 12.62 -14.51
C ARG A 237 -8.91 11.49 -14.49
N LEU A 238 -9.50 11.19 -13.33
CA LEU A 238 -10.57 10.19 -13.21
C LEU A 238 -11.77 10.55 -14.09
N SER A 239 -12.21 11.82 -14.09
CA SER A 239 -13.29 12.28 -14.96
C SER A 239 -12.96 12.08 -16.44
N ALA A 240 -11.76 12.48 -16.88
CA ALA A 240 -11.30 12.32 -18.25
C ALA A 240 -11.18 10.84 -18.70
N GLU A 241 -10.93 9.93 -17.75
CA GLU A 241 -10.87 8.49 -18.01
C GLU A 241 -12.22 7.78 -17.91
N GLY A 242 -13.32 8.51 -17.71
CA GLY A 242 -14.69 7.98 -17.73
C GLY A 242 -15.24 7.50 -16.38
N TYR A 243 -14.59 7.85 -15.27
CA TYR A 243 -15.18 7.61 -13.93
C TYR A 243 -16.29 8.63 -13.65
N THR A 244 -17.32 8.21 -12.91
CA THR A 244 -18.40 9.10 -12.46
C THR A 244 -17.92 9.95 -11.29
N VAL A 245 -17.48 11.18 -11.56
CA VAL A 245 -16.97 12.11 -10.55
C VAL A 245 -17.39 13.55 -10.85
N GLU A 246 -17.79 14.27 -9.80
CA GLU A 246 -18.09 15.70 -9.86
C GLU A 246 -16.83 16.48 -9.48
N VAL A 247 -16.14 17.03 -10.47
CA VAL A 247 -14.87 17.74 -10.24
C VAL A 247 -15.16 19.19 -9.82
N PRO A 248 -14.67 19.64 -8.64
CA PRO A 248 -14.75 21.06 -8.26
C PRO A 248 -14.04 21.97 -9.27
N SER A 249 -14.36 23.26 -9.30
CA SER A 249 -13.75 24.22 -10.24
C SER A 249 -12.23 24.26 -10.15
N ASP A 250 -11.71 24.18 -8.93
CA ASP A 250 -10.29 24.27 -8.59
C ASP A 250 -10.02 23.60 -7.23
N ALA A 251 -8.74 23.50 -6.87
CA ALA A 251 -8.28 22.90 -5.63
C ALA A 251 -8.75 23.65 -4.38
N GLU A 252 -8.90 24.98 -4.48
CA GLU A 252 -9.37 25.80 -3.36
C GLU A 252 -10.85 25.53 -3.08
N ARG A 253 -11.67 25.38 -4.13
CA ARG A 253 -13.06 24.98 -3.99
C ARG A 253 -13.19 23.59 -3.36
N LEU A 254 -12.33 22.64 -3.73
CA LEU A 254 -12.27 21.33 -3.08
C LEU A 254 -11.94 21.47 -1.59
N ARG A 255 -10.96 22.30 -1.24
CA ARG A 255 -10.58 22.59 0.15
C ARG A 255 -11.74 23.18 0.95
N GLU A 256 -12.44 24.17 0.41
CA GLU A 256 -13.62 24.78 1.03
C GLU A 256 -14.75 23.77 1.28
N MET A 257 -15.01 22.88 0.31
CA MET A 257 -16.02 21.84 0.45
C MET A 257 -15.69 20.83 1.54
N ILE A 258 -14.41 20.54 1.74
CA ILE A 258 -13.94 19.58 2.75
C ILE A 258 -13.84 20.22 4.14
N LEU A 259 -13.23 21.39 4.28
CA LEU A 259 -12.98 22.02 5.59
C LEU A 259 -14.16 22.85 6.10
N GLY A 260 -14.93 23.42 5.18
CA GLY A 260 -16.14 24.17 5.48
C GLY A 260 -17.37 23.27 5.53
N GLY A 261 -18.39 23.65 4.76
CA GLY A 261 -19.66 22.94 4.70
C GLY A 261 -20.42 23.06 6.03
N ASN A 262 -20.74 21.92 6.64
CA ASN A 262 -21.48 21.86 7.91
C ASN A 262 -20.58 21.61 9.14
N SER A 263 -19.25 21.77 9.01
CA SER A 263 -18.28 21.47 10.07
C SER A 263 -18.59 22.20 11.38
N GLU A 264 -18.83 23.51 11.33
CA GLU A 264 -19.17 24.34 12.50
C GLU A 264 -20.44 23.86 13.21
N ARG A 265 -21.47 23.44 12.44
CA ARG A 265 -22.74 22.96 12.99
C ARG A 265 -22.57 21.74 13.89
N PHE A 266 -21.58 20.90 13.60
CA PHE A 266 -21.30 19.66 14.33
C PHE A 266 -20.07 19.77 15.23
N GLY A 267 -19.41 20.93 15.30
CA GLY A 267 -18.13 21.08 15.99
C GLY A 267 -17.05 20.12 15.44
N ALA A 268 -17.12 19.81 14.14
CA ALA A 268 -16.20 18.92 13.45
C ALA A 268 -15.06 19.72 12.80
N VAL A 269 -13.94 19.05 12.52
CA VAL A 269 -12.78 19.67 11.86
C VAL A 269 -12.94 19.74 10.33
N ALA A 270 -13.88 19.00 9.78
CA ALA A 270 -14.24 18.98 8.36
C ALA A 270 -15.73 18.68 8.16
N ASN A 271 -16.21 18.90 6.93
CA ASN A 271 -17.57 18.63 6.51
C ASN A 271 -17.99 17.20 6.85
N VAL A 272 -19.13 17.06 7.51
CA VAL A 272 -19.73 15.78 7.87
C VAL A 272 -20.56 15.27 6.69
N ALA A 273 -20.07 14.23 6.02
CA ALA A 273 -20.75 13.59 4.90
C ALA A 273 -21.77 12.54 5.37
N TYR A 274 -21.52 11.90 6.50
CA TYR A 274 -22.39 10.86 7.02
C TYR A 274 -22.36 10.83 8.55
N ARG A 275 -23.52 10.54 9.15
CA ARG A 275 -23.67 10.35 10.59
C ARG A 275 -24.09 8.91 10.83
N MET A 276 -23.19 8.12 11.37
CA MET A 276 -23.44 6.72 11.67
C MET A 276 -24.00 6.62 13.09
N SER A 277 -25.19 6.04 13.21
CA SER A 277 -25.76 5.79 14.54
C SER A 277 -24.93 4.73 15.27
N VAL A 278 -24.94 4.77 16.62
CA VAL A 278 -24.26 3.73 17.42
C VAL A 278 -24.80 2.34 17.10
N GLU A 279 -26.11 2.18 16.92
CA GLU A 279 -26.71 0.89 16.55
C GLU A 279 -26.18 0.35 15.22
N GLU A 280 -26.12 1.21 14.20
CA GLU A 280 -25.56 0.85 12.90
C GLU A 280 -24.07 0.51 12.99
N TYR A 281 -23.30 1.29 13.74
CA TYR A 281 -21.89 1.04 13.98
C TYR A 281 -21.65 -0.32 14.65
N LEU A 282 -22.34 -0.60 15.77
CA LEU A 282 -22.20 -1.86 16.49
C LEU A 282 -22.64 -3.07 15.64
N ARG A 283 -23.62 -2.89 14.75
CA ARG A 283 -24.06 -3.94 13.82
C ARG A 283 -23.03 -4.22 12.72
N LEU A 284 -22.37 -3.20 12.20
CA LEU A 284 -21.47 -3.31 11.04
C LEU A 284 -20.00 -3.51 11.41
N CYS A 285 -19.59 -3.10 12.61
CA CYS A 285 -18.22 -3.15 13.12
C CYS A 285 -18.08 -4.32 14.11
N PRO A 286 -17.58 -5.50 13.67
CA PRO A 286 -17.57 -6.71 14.51
C PRO A 286 -16.61 -6.64 15.71
N TYR A 287 -15.67 -5.70 15.68
CA TYR A 287 -14.63 -5.50 16.70
C TYR A 287 -14.92 -4.29 17.61
N ALA A 288 -16.14 -3.75 17.59
CA ALA A 288 -16.51 -2.60 18.41
C ALA A 288 -16.30 -2.86 19.91
N SER A 289 -16.60 -4.06 20.42
CA SER A 289 -16.41 -4.41 21.84
C SER A 289 -14.94 -4.35 22.28
N GLU A 290 -14.01 -4.71 21.40
CA GLU A 290 -12.56 -4.58 21.69
C GLU A 290 -12.16 -3.10 21.77
N ILE A 291 -12.73 -2.24 20.91
CA ILE A 291 -12.52 -0.80 20.97
C ILE A 291 -13.09 -0.21 22.26
N GLU A 292 -14.26 -0.67 22.69
CA GLU A 292 -14.91 -0.19 23.92
C GLU A 292 -14.08 -0.46 25.17
N SER A 293 -13.27 -1.54 25.18
CA SER A 293 -12.39 -1.86 26.30
C SER A 293 -11.32 -0.78 26.55
N GLU A 294 -10.96 0.00 25.53
CA GLU A 294 -9.94 1.04 25.62
C GLU A 294 -10.51 2.46 25.53
N TRP A 295 -11.56 2.66 24.72
CA TRP A 295 -12.11 3.98 24.42
C TRP A 295 -13.46 4.27 25.09
N GLY A 296 -13.99 3.31 25.87
CA GLY A 296 -15.33 3.36 26.45
C GLY A 296 -16.42 3.12 25.40
N ALA A 297 -17.70 3.23 25.80
CA ALA A 297 -18.82 2.93 24.90
C ALA A 297 -18.87 3.85 23.67
N ALA A 298 -19.30 3.30 22.53
CA ALA A 298 -19.58 4.08 21.32
C ALA A 298 -20.66 5.16 21.60
N PRO A 299 -20.58 6.37 21.00
CA PRO A 299 -19.69 6.78 19.91
C PRO A 299 -18.30 7.29 20.37
N GLY A 300 -17.99 7.23 21.67
CA GLY A 300 -16.80 7.87 22.23
C GLY A 300 -16.86 9.40 22.15
N ARG A 301 -15.69 10.06 22.26
CA ARG A 301 -15.57 11.53 22.22
C ARG A 301 -15.07 12.06 20.88
N ILE A 302 -14.19 11.32 20.20
CA ILE A 302 -13.53 11.74 18.97
C ILE A 302 -14.44 11.48 17.78
N ASN A 303 -14.61 12.48 16.91
CA ASN A 303 -15.51 12.44 15.75
C ASN A 303 -16.92 11.98 16.13
N SER A 304 -17.48 12.58 17.17
CA SER A 304 -18.82 12.25 17.66
C SER A 304 -19.66 13.51 17.83
N PHE A 305 -20.96 13.40 17.60
CA PHE A 305 -21.93 14.46 17.91
C PHE A 305 -23.20 13.82 18.45
N GLY A 306 -23.55 14.11 19.71
CA GLY A 306 -24.67 13.45 20.38
C GLY A 306 -24.44 11.94 20.49
N ARG A 307 -25.27 11.14 19.81
CA ARG A 307 -25.21 9.66 19.80
C ARG A 307 -24.80 9.09 18.43
N GLU A 308 -24.05 9.87 17.66
CA GLU A 308 -23.65 9.53 16.30
C GLU A 308 -22.13 9.70 16.11
N LEU A 309 -21.56 8.82 15.31
CA LEU A 309 -20.19 8.89 14.79
C LEU A 309 -20.20 9.70 13.50
N LEU A 310 -19.29 10.67 13.41
CA LEU A 310 -19.18 11.60 12.28
C LEU A 310 -18.16 11.07 11.27
N ILE A 311 -18.62 10.78 10.06
CA ILE A 311 -17.75 10.49 8.92
C ILE A 311 -17.55 11.78 8.13
N GLN A 312 -16.31 12.26 8.13
CA GLN A 312 -15.95 13.54 7.54
C GLN A 312 -15.38 13.36 6.13
N GLY A 313 -15.74 14.25 5.23
CA GLY A 313 -15.37 14.20 3.82
C GLY A 313 -16.42 14.82 2.91
N VAL A 314 -16.27 14.59 1.60
CA VAL A 314 -17.23 15.03 0.59
C VAL A 314 -17.42 13.95 -0.47
N ARG A 315 -18.66 13.73 -0.88
CA ARG A 315 -19.01 12.81 -1.98
C ARG A 315 -19.16 13.58 -3.28
N LEU A 316 -18.44 13.13 -4.30
CA LEU A 316 -18.35 13.70 -5.64
C LEU A 316 -18.70 12.60 -6.65
N GLY A 317 -19.99 12.32 -6.83
CA GLY A 317 -20.46 11.17 -7.62
C GLY A 317 -20.12 9.82 -6.98
N ASN A 318 -19.30 9.02 -7.67
CA ASN A 318 -18.78 7.73 -7.20
C ASN A 318 -17.41 7.85 -6.51
N VAL A 319 -16.86 9.06 -6.36
CA VAL A 319 -15.66 9.30 -5.58
C VAL A 319 -16.03 9.92 -4.24
N PHE A 320 -15.47 9.40 -3.15
CA PHE A 320 -15.59 9.98 -1.82
C PHE A 320 -14.22 10.45 -1.33
N VAL A 321 -14.07 11.75 -1.12
CA VAL A 321 -12.85 12.31 -0.53
C VAL A 321 -13.05 12.34 0.98
N ALA A 322 -12.45 11.39 1.68
CA ALA A 322 -12.59 11.16 3.11
C ALA A 322 -11.46 11.83 3.90
N VAL A 323 -11.80 12.38 5.08
CA VAL A 323 -10.80 12.84 6.04
C VAL A 323 -10.55 11.73 7.06
N GLN A 324 -9.32 11.22 7.09
CA GLN A 324 -8.91 10.23 8.08
C GLN A 324 -8.91 10.86 9.48
N PRO A 325 -9.58 10.24 10.47
CA PRO A 325 -9.47 10.68 11.85
C PRO A 325 -8.05 10.56 12.36
N THR A 326 -7.73 11.31 13.43
CA THR A 326 -6.42 11.22 14.07
C THR A 326 -6.24 9.85 14.75
N PHE A 327 -5.03 9.57 15.22
CA PHE A 327 -4.75 8.34 15.97
C PHE A 327 -5.55 8.22 17.28
N GLY A 328 -6.01 9.34 17.85
CA GLY A 328 -6.55 9.41 19.20
C GLY A 328 -5.49 9.40 20.31
N TYR A 329 -4.28 8.94 20.03
CA TYR A 329 -3.13 9.01 20.93
C TYR A 329 -2.28 10.27 20.67
N GLU A 330 -1.76 10.88 21.73
CA GLU A 330 -0.80 11.98 21.62
C GLU A 330 0.64 11.46 21.50
N GLY A 331 1.43 12.07 20.61
CA GLY A 331 2.87 11.77 20.46
C GLY A 331 3.25 11.12 19.13
N ASP A 332 4.38 10.43 19.13
CA ASP A 332 5.01 9.81 17.95
C ASP A 332 4.25 8.54 17.50
N PRO A 333 3.72 8.47 16.25
CA PRO A 333 3.07 7.29 15.69
C PRO A 333 3.89 6.00 15.76
N MET A 334 5.22 6.11 15.69
CA MET A 334 6.11 4.94 15.79
C MET A 334 5.99 4.22 17.13
N ARG A 335 5.57 4.92 18.20
CA ARG A 335 5.28 4.28 19.49
C ARG A 335 4.10 3.33 19.41
N LEU A 336 3.10 3.60 18.57
CA LEU A 336 1.95 2.71 18.38
C LEU A 336 2.35 1.41 17.68
N LEU A 337 3.29 1.47 16.73
CA LEU A 337 3.87 0.26 16.12
C LEU A 337 4.59 -0.64 17.13
N MET A 338 5.22 -0.03 18.13
CA MET A 338 5.94 -0.75 19.19
C MET A 338 5.03 -1.13 20.37
N SER A 339 3.79 -0.66 20.38
CA SER A 339 2.86 -0.94 21.46
C SER A 339 2.41 -2.41 21.42
N ARG A 340 2.32 -3.02 22.62
CA ARG A 340 1.80 -4.37 22.82
C ARG A 340 0.28 -4.42 22.98
N GLY A 341 -0.36 -3.25 23.04
CA GLY A 341 -1.81 -3.07 23.14
C GLY A 341 -2.24 -1.82 22.38
N GLY A 342 -3.50 -1.44 22.53
CA GLY A 342 -4.08 -0.33 21.80
C GLY A 342 -5.14 -0.76 20.82
N ALA A 343 -6.13 0.10 20.67
CA ALA A 343 -7.19 -0.02 19.66
C ALA A 343 -7.36 1.33 18.94
N PRO A 344 -7.80 1.34 17.68
CA PRO A 344 -8.28 2.57 17.07
C PRO A 344 -9.50 3.08 17.84
N HIS A 345 -9.66 4.39 17.98
CA HIS A 345 -10.90 4.94 18.54
C HIS A 345 -12.10 4.70 17.60
N HIS A 346 -13.33 4.79 18.13
CA HIS A 346 -14.55 4.49 17.36
C HIS A 346 -14.67 5.25 16.04
N GLY A 347 -14.43 6.57 16.04
CA GLY A 347 -14.43 7.38 14.82
C GLY A 347 -13.51 6.86 13.70
N PHE A 348 -12.33 6.34 14.06
CA PHE A 348 -11.39 5.76 13.09
C PHE A 348 -11.96 4.48 12.48
N ALA A 349 -12.41 3.54 13.32
CA ALA A 349 -13.07 2.31 12.86
C ALA A 349 -14.35 2.58 12.06
N ALA A 350 -15.12 3.59 12.44
CA ALA A 350 -16.35 3.99 11.78
C ALA A 350 -16.10 4.49 10.35
N LEU A 351 -15.01 5.23 10.09
CA LEU A 351 -14.64 5.62 8.74
C LEU A 351 -14.47 4.39 7.85
N TYR A 352 -13.64 3.43 8.23
CA TYR A 352 -13.38 2.25 7.41
C TYR A 352 -14.61 1.34 7.28
N THR A 353 -15.42 1.23 8.33
CA THR A 353 -16.72 0.55 8.29
C THR A 353 -17.65 1.21 7.28
N TYR A 354 -17.72 2.54 7.27
CA TYR A 354 -18.50 3.30 6.29
C TYR A 354 -17.99 3.07 4.87
N LEU A 355 -16.67 3.19 4.64
CA LEU A 355 -16.07 2.99 3.32
C LEU A 355 -16.41 1.60 2.76
N GLU A 356 -16.28 0.56 3.56
CA GLU A 356 -16.49 -0.82 3.11
C GLU A 356 -17.96 -1.20 2.98
N LYS A 357 -18.79 -0.85 3.97
CA LYS A 357 -20.14 -1.42 4.14
C LYS A 357 -21.29 -0.49 3.75
N ILE A 358 -21.07 0.83 3.72
CA ILE A 358 -22.12 1.83 3.48
C ILE A 358 -21.88 2.54 2.15
N PHE A 359 -20.71 3.15 1.98
CA PHE A 359 -20.31 3.74 0.70
C PHE A 359 -20.10 2.66 -0.38
N LEU A 360 -19.65 1.48 0.05
CA LEU A 360 -19.32 0.33 -0.80
C LEU A 360 -18.19 0.68 -1.77
N ALA A 361 -17.08 1.19 -1.23
CA ALA A 361 -15.87 1.43 -2.02
C ALA A 361 -15.39 0.14 -2.70
N ASP A 362 -14.98 0.27 -3.95
CA ASP A 362 -14.29 -0.78 -4.70
C ASP A 362 -12.77 -0.72 -4.42
N ALA A 363 -12.23 0.47 -4.14
CA ALA A 363 -10.84 0.67 -3.72
C ALA A 363 -10.68 1.90 -2.82
N VAL A 364 -9.60 1.90 -2.05
CA VAL A 364 -9.15 3.02 -1.24
C VAL A 364 -7.81 3.54 -1.79
N VAL A 365 -7.71 4.85 -1.92
CA VAL A 365 -6.47 5.54 -2.28
C VAL A 365 -6.11 6.48 -1.16
N HIS A 366 -5.07 6.16 -0.40
CA HIS A 366 -4.51 7.10 0.56
C HIS A 366 -3.58 8.08 -0.17
N THR A 367 -3.71 9.37 0.11
CA THR A 367 -3.00 10.43 -0.62
C THR A 367 -2.01 11.17 0.29
N GLY A 368 -0.72 10.87 0.14
CA GLY A 368 0.37 11.49 0.91
C GLY A 368 1.15 10.49 1.78
N THR A 369 2.16 10.95 2.49
CA THR A 369 2.98 10.09 3.38
C THR A 369 2.49 10.18 4.83
N HIS A 370 2.67 9.12 5.62
CA HIS A 370 2.32 9.01 7.05
C HIS A 370 0.83 8.90 7.41
N GLY A 371 0.07 8.07 6.71
CA GLY A 371 -1.31 7.77 7.11
C GLY A 371 -1.34 6.95 8.40
N ALA A 372 -2.45 7.00 9.12
CA ALA A 372 -2.50 6.38 10.44
C ALA A 372 -2.73 4.87 10.44
N LEU A 373 -3.22 4.33 9.32
CA LEU A 373 -3.73 2.96 9.22
C LEU A 373 -2.62 1.92 9.42
N GLU A 374 -1.48 2.10 8.77
CA GLU A 374 -0.37 1.15 8.80
C GLU A 374 0.32 1.07 10.17
N PHE A 375 0.22 2.13 10.98
CA PHE A 375 0.80 2.19 12.33
C PHE A 375 -0.13 1.67 13.43
N MET A 376 -1.39 1.32 13.11
CA MET A 376 -2.33 0.78 14.09
C MET A 376 -1.82 -0.54 14.70
N PRO A 377 -2.13 -0.86 15.98
CA PRO A 377 -1.51 -1.98 16.69
C PRO A 377 -1.72 -3.35 16.03
N GLY A 378 -0.71 -4.22 16.16
CA GLY A 378 -0.70 -5.56 15.55
C GLY A 378 0.70 -5.98 15.09
N LYS A 379 0.79 -7.17 14.48
CA LYS A 379 2.05 -7.79 14.04
C LYS A 379 2.81 -6.92 13.03
N GLN A 380 4.14 -6.92 13.08
CA GLN A 380 4.98 -6.10 12.19
C GLN A 380 4.87 -6.52 10.71
N VAL A 381 4.79 -7.82 10.44
CA VAL A 381 4.68 -8.39 9.09
C VAL A 381 3.98 -9.74 9.16
N GLY A 382 3.25 -10.10 8.09
CA GLY A 382 2.45 -11.33 8.06
C GLY A 382 1.30 -11.25 9.06
N LEU A 383 0.41 -10.28 8.84
CA LEU A 383 -0.69 -10.00 9.75
C LEU A 383 -1.68 -11.16 9.87
N SER A 384 -2.33 -11.21 11.03
CA SER A 384 -3.45 -12.09 11.33
C SER A 384 -4.77 -11.31 11.36
N GLY A 385 -5.90 -12.01 11.44
CA GLY A 385 -7.23 -11.39 11.58
C GLY A 385 -7.44 -10.62 12.90
N GLU A 386 -6.46 -10.65 13.81
CA GLU A 386 -6.46 -9.88 15.06
C GLU A 386 -5.75 -8.53 14.93
N CYS A 387 -5.02 -8.30 13.84
CA CYS A 387 -4.25 -7.07 13.64
C CYS A 387 -5.16 -5.94 13.15
N TRP A 388 -5.10 -4.76 13.79
CA TRP A 388 -5.96 -3.64 13.42
C TRP A 388 -5.82 -3.18 11.97
N PRO A 389 -4.61 -3.06 11.39
CA PRO A 389 -4.48 -2.70 9.98
C PRO A 389 -5.23 -3.67 9.05
N ASP A 390 -5.16 -4.99 9.30
CA ASP A 390 -5.87 -6.03 8.55
C ASP A 390 -7.40 -5.90 8.71
N ARG A 391 -7.87 -5.69 9.94
CA ARG A 391 -9.29 -5.52 10.27
C ARG A 391 -9.91 -4.26 9.67
N LEU A 392 -9.16 -3.16 9.65
CA LEU A 392 -9.64 -1.84 9.23
C LEU A 392 -9.66 -1.72 7.70
N ILE A 393 -8.57 -2.08 7.01
CA ILE A 393 -8.59 -2.07 5.53
C ILE A 393 -9.44 -3.22 4.98
N GLY A 394 -9.48 -4.33 5.71
CA GLY A 394 -10.26 -5.51 5.39
C GLY A 394 -9.99 -6.03 3.99
N GLU A 395 -11.05 -6.09 3.19
CA GLU A 395 -11.01 -6.66 1.86
C GLU A 395 -10.69 -5.61 0.77
N LEU A 396 -10.59 -4.33 1.12
CA LEU A 396 -10.44 -3.25 0.14
C LEU A 396 -9.05 -3.28 -0.52
N PRO A 397 -8.99 -3.29 -1.86
CA PRO A 397 -7.80 -2.87 -2.60
C PRO A 397 -7.32 -1.52 -2.09
N HIS A 398 -6.03 -1.43 -1.78
CA HIS A 398 -5.42 -0.24 -1.19
C HIS A 398 -4.28 0.23 -2.08
N VAL A 399 -4.44 1.40 -2.68
CA VAL A 399 -3.39 2.11 -3.41
C VAL A 399 -2.93 3.27 -2.54
N TYR A 400 -1.63 3.57 -2.57
CA TYR A 400 -1.08 4.59 -1.70
C TYR A 400 -0.08 5.46 -2.45
N ILE A 401 -0.40 6.75 -2.59
CA ILE A 401 0.50 7.77 -3.14
C ILE A 401 1.50 8.16 -2.05
N TYR A 402 2.78 7.78 -2.22
CA TYR A 402 3.81 7.83 -1.18
C TYR A 402 5.08 8.53 -1.65
N SER A 403 5.82 9.20 -0.76
CA SER A 403 7.04 9.91 -1.17
C SER A 403 8.16 8.94 -1.55
N VAL A 404 8.89 9.24 -2.62
CA VAL A 404 10.07 8.46 -3.06
C VAL A 404 11.20 8.46 -2.03
N ASN A 405 11.32 9.51 -1.21
CA ASN A 405 12.39 9.65 -0.22
C ASN A 405 12.13 8.92 1.11
N ASN A 406 10.95 8.30 1.30
CA ASN A 406 10.60 7.58 2.53
C ASN A 406 10.29 6.08 2.27
N PRO A 407 11.27 5.30 1.78
CA PRO A 407 11.06 3.88 1.46
C PRO A 407 10.82 3.02 2.72
N SER A 408 11.36 3.42 3.87
CA SER A 408 11.22 2.68 5.13
C SER A 408 9.77 2.62 5.58
N GLU A 409 9.09 3.76 5.65
CA GLU A 409 7.68 3.79 6.07
C GLU A 409 6.75 3.31 4.97
N GLY A 410 7.07 3.57 3.71
CA GLY A 410 6.36 2.97 2.58
C GLY A 410 6.32 1.44 2.68
N SER A 411 7.44 0.81 3.08
CA SER A 411 7.49 -0.64 3.31
C SER A 411 6.56 -1.09 4.44
N ILE A 412 6.37 -0.28 5.48
CA ILE A 412 5.40 -0.56 6.56
C ILE A 412 3.98 -0.57 5.99
N ALA A 413 3.63 0.41 5.15
CA ALA A 413 2.33 0.47 4.50
C ALA A 413 2.07 -0.74 3.57
N ARG A 414 3.07 -1.18 2.80
CA ARG A 414 2.99 -2.41 1.98
C ARG A 414 2.71 -3.65 2.83
N ARG A 415 3.43 -3.80 3.94
CA ARG A 415 3.42 -5.02 4.76
C ARG A 415 2.26 -5.09 5.75
N ARG A 416 1.77 -3.94 6.23
CA ARG A 416 0.72 -3.85 7.25
C ARG A 416 -0.64 -3.41 6.71
N ALA A 417 -0.69 -2.59 5.66
CA ALA A 417 -1.96 -2.13 5.09
C ALA A 417 -2.21 -2.68 3.68
N TYR A 418 -1.38 -3.62 3.21
CA TYR A 418 -1.47 -4.22 1.87
C TYR A 418 -1.45 -3.18 0.74
N ALA A 419 -0.76 -2.06 0.97
CA ALA A 419 -0.73 -0.93 0.05
C ALA A 419 0.08 -1.26 -1.22
N GLY A 420 -0.48 -0.97 -2.39
CA GLY A 420 0.26 -0.80 -3.63
C GLY A 420 0.77 0.64 -3.72
N LEU A 421 2.08 0.83 -3.57
CA LEU A 421 2.66 2.18 -3.57
C LEU A 421 2.80 2.74 -4.98
N VAL A 422 2.41 3.99 -5.15
CA VAL A 422 2.70 4.83 -6.31
C VAL A 422 3.55 5.99 -5.81
N SER A 423 4.81 6.06 -6.23
CA SER A 423 5.72 7.08 -5.73
C SER A 423 5.46 8.46 -6.35
N TYR A 424 5.62 9.52 -5.56
CA TYR A 424 5.75 10.88 -6.04
C TYR A 424 7.14 11.46 -5.72
N LEU A 425 7.55 12.43 -6.54
CA LEU A 425 8.82 13.13 -6.38
C LEU A 425 8.69 14.21 -5.30
N THR A 426 9.73 14.39 -4.49
CA THR A 426 9.84 15.55 -3.60
C THR A 426 9.94 16.85 -4.41
N PRO A 427 9.60 18.02 -3.83
CA PRO A 427 9.84 19.30 -4.44
C PRO A 427 11.28 19.42 -4.95
N PRO A 428 11.49 20.13 -6.08
CA PRO A 428 12.83 20.43 -6.54
C PRO A 428 13.58 21.18 -5.43
N VAL A 429 14.78 20.70 -5.11
CA VAL A 429 15.64 21.33 -4.11
C VAL A 429 16.35 22.52 -4.76
N GLU A 430 16.30 23.65 -4.10
CA GLU A 430 17.05 24.86 -4.49
C GLU A 430 18.09 25.19 -3.42
N ASP A 431 19.16 25.88 -3.82
CA ASP A 431 20.09 26.45 -2.87
C ASP A 431 19.35 27.47 -1.99
N ALA A 432 19.40 27.29 -0.67
CA ALA A 432 18.76 28.21 0.28
C ALA A 432 19.25 29.67 0.15
N GLY A 433 20.40 29.86 -0.51
CA GLY A 433 21.02 31.16 -0.70
C GLY A 433 21.43 31.80 0.62
N LEU A 434 21.82 33.07 0.55
CA LEU A 434 21.99 33.91 1.73
C LEU A 434 20.98 35.05 1.63
N TYR A 435 20.34 35.37 2.75
CA TYR A 435 19.34 36.42 2.84
C TYR A 435 19.70 37.41 3.95
N ARG A 436 19.28 38.67 3.76
CA ARG A 436 19.46 39.76 4.75
C ARG A 436 20.91 39.84 5.23
N ASP A 437 21.13 39.80 6.54
CA ASP A 437 22.45 39.97 7.15
C ASP A 437 23.46 38.89 6.77
N LEU A 438 23.00 37.68 6.41
CA LEU A 438 23.89 36.64 5.88
C LEU A 438 24.48 37.04 4.51
N ALA A 439 23.68 37.69 3.67
CA ALA A 439 24.16 38.19 2.37
C ALA A 439 25.18 39.31 2.57
N SER A 440 24.89 40.26 3.46
CA SER A 440 25.84 41.33 3.81
C SER A 440 27.12 40.81 4.46
N LEU A 441 27.05 39.77 5.31
CA LEU A 441 28.24 39.14 5.89
C LEU A 441 29.13 38.53 4.79
N LYS A 442 28.52 37.89 3.78
CA LYS A 442 29.27 37.39 2.61
C LYS A 442 29.93 38.53 1.83
N GLU A 443 29.26 39.67 1.66
CA GLU A 443 29.85 40.84 1.00
C GLU A 443 31.06 41.38 1.77
N LEU A 444 30.96 41.49 3.11
CA LEU A 444 32.09 41.90 3.96
C LEU A 444 33.26 40.92 3.83
N LEU A 445 33.00 39.61 3.86
CA LEU A 445 34.02 38.58 3.67
C LEU A 445 34.68 38.64 2.28
N LEU A 446 33.92 38.96 1.23
CA LEU A 446 34.45 39.15 -0.12
C LEU A 446 35.34 40.39 -0.19
N ALA A 447 34.88 41.52 0.36
CA ALA A 447 35.65 42.76 0.42
C ALA A 447 36.96 42.56 1.20
N TYR A 448 36.91 41.88 2.34
CA TYR A 448 38.07 41.55 3.16
C TYR A 448 39.13 40.75 2.39
N ARG A 449 38.69 39.80 1.56
CA ARG A 449 39.59 38.97 0.72
C ARG A 449 40.18 39.72 -0.46
N GLN A 450 39.49 40.75 -0.96
CA GLN A 450 39.89 41.49 -2.15
C GLN A 450 40.79 42.69 -1.84
N THR A 451 40.65 43.32 -0.66
CA THR A 451 41.48 44.47 -0.31
C THR A 451 42.95 44.07 -0.13
N ALA A 452 43.86 44.89 -0.65
CA ALA A 452 45.30 44.77 -0.44
C ALA A 452 45.81 45.73 0.66
N ASP A 453 44.98 46.65 1.14
CA ASP A 453 45.31 47.61 2.19
C ASP A 453 45.20 46.92 3.56
N ALA A 454 46.27 47.01 4.35
CA ALA A 454 46.32 46.43 5.69
C ALA A 454 45.34 47.09 6.66
N GLN A 455 45.11 48.41 6.55
CA GLN A 455 44.27 49.14 7.48
C GLN A 455 42.77 48.92 7.21
N GLU A 456 42.38 48.91 5.93
CA GLU A 456 41.01 48.56 5.52
C GLU A 456 40.68 47.11 5.89
N ARG A 457 41.66 46.20 5.74
CA ARG A 457 41.51 44.79 6.11
C ARG A 457 41.21 44.62 7.62
N GLU A 458 41.88 45.35 8.50
CA GLU A 458 41.62 45.29 9.95
C GLU A 458 40.22 45.80 10.30
N GLN A 459 39.75 46.88 9.68
CA GLN A 459 38.38 47.39 9.89
C GLN A 459 37.30 46.42 9.41
N LEU A 460 37.51 45.83 8.22
CA LEU A 460 36.61 44.82 7.68
C LEU A 460 36.57 43.57 8.58
N TYR A 461 37.70 43.19 9.18
CA TYR A 461 37.77 42.07 10.13
C TYR A 461 36.88 42.31 11.35
N THR A 462 37.01 43.47 12.01
CA THR A 462 36.16 43.83 13.16
C THR A 462 34.68 43.85 12.79
N ALA A 463 34.33 44.42 11.64
CA ALA A 463 32.96 44.45 11.15
C ALA A 463 32.39 43.05 10.85
N ILE A 464 33.23 42.14 10.35
CA ILE A 464 32.89 40.72 10.15
C ILE A 464 32.65 40.05 11.51
N GLU A 465 33.52 40.26 12.50
CA GLU A 465 33.37 39.67 13.83
C GLU A 465 32.09 40.14 14.52
N GLU A 466 31.82 41.45 14.52
CA GLU A 466 30.59 42.02 15.08
C GLU A 466 29.35 41.46 14.40
N LYS A 467 29.36 41.39 13.05
CA LYS A 467 28.21 40.91 12.28
C LYS A 467 28.03 39.39 12.41
N ALA A 468 29.11 38.62 12.51
CA ALA A 468 29.07 37.19 12.79
C ALA A 468 28.54 36.91 14.20
N ALA A 469 28.95 37.69 15.20
CA ALA A 469 28.43 37.60 16.57
C ALA A 469 26.93 37.93 16.63
N ALA A 470 26.50 39.00 15.95
CA ALA A 470 25.08 39.35 15.86
C ALA A 470 24.22 38.28 15.16
N LEU A 471 24.81 37.51 14.24
CA LEU A 471 24.18 36.39 13.56
C LEU A 471 24.32 35.05 14.30
N HIS A 472 24.83 35.08 15.53
CA HIS A 472 25.02 33.90 16.38
C HIS A 472 25.96 32.84 15.78
N PHE A 473 26.92 33.26 14.94
CA PHE A 473 28.01 32.39 14.50
C PHE A 473 29.15 32.29 15.52
N ALA A 474 29.21 33.20 16.49
CA ALA A 474 30.12 33.08 17.62
C ALA A 474 29.65 31.93 18.51
N THR A 475 30.30 30.78 18.40
CA THR A 475 30.24 29.74 19.43
C THR A 475 30.97 30.24 20.68
N GLU A 476 30.40 29.98 21.86
CA GLU A 476 31.06 30.15 23.16
C GLU A 476 32.44 29.46 23.21
#